data_AF-A0A099ZLK1-F1
#
_entry.id   AF-A0A099ZLK1-F1
#
_cell.length_a   1.000
_cell.length_b   1.000
_cell.length_c   1.000
_cell.angle_alpha   90.00
_cell.angle_beta   90.00
_cell.angle_gamma   90.00
#
_symmetry.space_group_name_H-M   'P 1'
#
loop_
_entity.id
_entity.type
_entity.pdbx_description
1 polymer ?
#
loop_
_entity_poly.entity_id
_entity_poly.type
_entity_poly.pdbx_seq_one_letter_code
_entity_poly.pdbx_strand_id
1 'polypeptide(L)'
;MPLFFLLLLSPLPGLAERSHQEDFRFCGERNQTENSSVIYEHGPPTISIENTAQALIIKRPFLPNHRNTYCKYNLPLPLGRYRFCVYWFKPNMTLKLVYGKQHFLLRKDLSCNNIRSKENQKTEKNNSSIFNVSYIMKGTKNTSLESRPDFFFPATPENMPVWEEDVEKELSDLDRLMGRSPAAAAGAPVHRTFRNKLQEFEKKLAKVEFEGQNRTFGQAAMHATVLRIEPGHAPQDMAFASQREEGKEVHSFTVDLPSSLFMKVKDKEDMVEHRVLLMDINSQTMFQDENSSRVLGDKVVGISLVDTVVANLSDPVVLTFFHNQLPRNVTPLCVFWQEDATTNVGNWNSYGCTTVKGDKRTDCRCNHLTYFAVLMVSSPEITYIHRAYLSIITYIGCLISALASICTIFFLYFRSKQRDQITSMHIHMNLLCAIFLLDINFLISEHLASSSSEATCRAGGLFLHFSLLSCLTWMGIEGYNLYRLVIEVFNAYHNHFLLKLCLVGWGVPFFCVTLIFFANWTNYGPFSIPVYESIGGKSTNATM
;
A
#
# COMPACT_ATOMS: atom_id res chain seq x y z
N MET A 1 -77.31 4.26 -50.98
CA MET A 1 -77.28 5.48 -50.14
C MET A 1 -76.87 5.08 -48.73
N PRO A 2 -75.88 5.72 -48.07
CA PRO A 2 -74.74 6.49 -48.57
C PRO A 2 -73.36 6.07 -47.97
N LEU A 3 -72.31 6.52 -48.66
CA LEU A 3 -70.92 6.85 -48.28
C LEU A 3 -70.44 6.68 -46.81
N PHE A 4 -69.19 6.20 -46.63
CA PHE A 4 -68.02 7.10 -46.47
C PHE A 4 -66.67 6.38 -46.66
N PHE A 5 -65.82 7.00 -47.47
CA PHE A 5 -64.42 6.70 -47.76
C PHE A 5 -63.53 7.03 -46.56
N LEU A 6 -62.48 6.24 -46.27
CA LEU A 6 -61.18 6.74 -45.79
C LEU A 6 -60.11 5.63 -45.90
N LEU A 7 -59.25 5.79 -46.90
CA LEU A 7 -57.96 5.11 -47.00
C LEU A 7 -57.00 5.67 -45.95
N LEU A 8 -56.39 4.79 -45.16
CA LEU A 8 -55.16 5.07 -44.43
C LEU A 8 -54.16 3.95 -44.70
N LEU A 9 -53.22 4.25 -45.61
CA LEU A 9 -51.98 3.51 -45.82
C LEU A 9 -51.08 3.67 -44.59
N SER A 10 -50.78 2.57 -43.91
CA SER A 10 -49.74 2.48 -42.89
C SER A 10 -48.38 2.17 -43.53
N PRO A 11 -47.34 3.01 -43.38
CA PRO A 11 -45.99 2.66 -43.79
C PRO A 11 -45.29 1.79 -42.73
N LEU A 12 -44.46 0.86 -43.21
CA LEU A 12 -43.65 -0.08 -42.43
C LEU A 12 -42.71 0.62 -41.43
N PRO A 13 -42.41 0.00 -40.26
CA PRO A 13 -41.40 0.50 -39.34
C PRO A 13 -39.99 0.26 -39.89
N GLY A 14 -39.25 1.34 -40.15
CA GLY A 14 -37.82 1.33 -40.41
C GLY A 14 -37.02 1.07 -39.12
N LEU A 15 -35.99 0.22 -39.23
CA LEU A 15 -34.96 -0.03 -38.22
C LEU A 15 -34.37 1.31 -37.71
N ALA A 16 -34.63 1.63 -36.45
CA ALA A 16 -33.88 2.63 -35.72
C ALA A 16 -32.53 2.04 -35.30
N GLU A 17 -31.46 2.36 -36.04
CA GLU A 17 -30.09 2.20 -35.55
C GLU A 17 -29.91 3.02 -34.26
N ARG A 18 -29.52 2.35 -33.18
CA ARG A 18 -29.16 2.97 -31.90
C ARG A 18 -28.10 4.05 -32.13
N SER A 19 -28.50 5.32 -32.01
CA SER A 19 -27.60 6.46 -32.06
C SER A 19 -26.72 6.46 -30.80
N HIS A 20 -25.46 6.04 -30.94
CA HIS A 20 -24.43 6.34 -29.94
C HIS A 20 -24.14 7.84 -29.99
N GLN A 21 -24.40 8.55 -28.89
CA GLN A 21 -24.16 10.00 -28.78
C GLN A 21 -22.66 10.31 -28.90
N GLU A 22 -22.27 11.13 -29.88
CA GLU A 22 -20.87 11.52 -30.11
C GLU A 22 -20.32 12.50 -29.05
N ASP A 23 -19.03 12.38 -28.70
CA ASP A 23 -18.38 13.25 -27.71
C ASP A 23 -17.79 14.52 -28.34
N PHE A 24 -17.42 14.46 -29.62
CA PHE A 24 -17.00 15.63 -30.40
C PHE A 24 -17.45 15.49 -31.85
N ARG A 25 -17.93 16.59 -32.43
CA ARG A 25 -18.32 16.71 -33.82
C ARG A 25 -17.75 18.00 -34.41
N PHE A 26 -17.05 17.90 -35.53
CA PHE A 26 -16.61 19.05 -36.31
C PHE A 26 -17.11 18.89 -37.74
N CYS A 27 -17.85 19.84 -38.27
CA CYS A 27 -18.37 19.81 -39.62
C CYS A 27 -17.98 21.08 -40.38
N GLY A 28 -17.69 20.95 -41.67
CA GLY A 28 -17.41 22.07 -42.56
C GLY A 28 -17.54 21.69 -44.03
N GLU A 29 -17.37 22.69 -44.89
CA GLU A 29 -17.33 22.55 -46.33
C GLU A 29 -15.92 22.80 -46.85
N ARG A 30 -15.39 21.81 -47.57
CA ARG A 30 -14.09 21.88 -48.21
C ARG A 30 -14.28 21.99 -49.72
N ASN A 31 -13.61 22.97 -50.32
CA ASN A 31 -13.55 23.08 -51.78
C ASN A 31 -12.33 22.31 -52.30
N GLN A 32 -12.56 21.17 -52.93
CA GLN A 32 -11.49 20.32 -53.46
C GLN A 32 -11.15 20.76 -54.90
N THR A 33 -10.01 21.42 -55.06
CA THR A 33 -9.52 21.97 -56.33
C THR A 33 -8.57 21.06 -57.09
N GLU A 34 -7.97 20.07 -56.40
CA GLU A 34 -7.03 19.10 -56.95
C GLU A 34 -7.21 17.72 -56.31
N ASN A 35 -6.48 16.73 -56.81
CA ASN A 35 -6.50 15.40 -56.22
C ASN A 35 -5.98 15.46 -54.79
N SER A 36 -6.77 14.96 -53.84
CA SER A 36 -6.52 15.20 -52.43
C SER A 36 -6.64 13.93 -51.59
N SER A 37 -6.04 13.97 -50.42
CA SER A 37 -6.05 12.87 -49.46
C SER A 37 -6.39 13.36 -48.06
N VAL A 38 -6.94 12.47 -47.24
CA VAL A 38 -7.03 12.66 -45.80
C VAL A 38 -5.75 12.09 -45.21
N ILE A 39 -5.03 12.92 -44.48
CA ILE A 39 -3.84 12.52 -43.74
C ILE A 39 -4.21 12.54 -42.27
N TYR A 40 -3.95 11.41 -41.62
CA TYR A 40 -4.21 11.25 -40.21
C TYR A 40 -2.91 11.02 -39.47
N GLU A 41 -2.59 11.90 -38.52
CA GLU A 41 -1.29 11.94 -37.83
C GLU A 41 -1.45 12.03 -36.31
N HIS A 42 -0.44 11.57 -35.59
CA HIS A 42 -0.29 11.87 -34.17
C HIS A 42 0.21 13.31 -33.97
N GLY A 43 -0.40 14.06 -33.05
CA GLY A 43 -0.10 15.47 -32.81
C GLY A 43 -0.12 15.84 -31.32
N PRO A 44 0.11 17.14 -31.00
CA PRO A 44 0.09 17.67 -29.62
C PRO A 44 -1.23 17.40 -28.87
N PRO A 45 -1.35 17.73 -27.57
CA PRO A 45 -2.56 17.52 -26.75
C PRO A 45 -3.84 18.25 -27.20
N THR A 46 -3.90 18.73 -28.45
CA THR A 46 -5.03 19.40 -29.06
C THR A 46 -5.47 18.64 -30.31
N ILE A 47 -6.77 18.59 -30.56
CA ILE A 47 -7.29 18.12 -31.85
C ILE A 47 -7.03 19.25 -32.85
N SER A 48 -6.20 19.01 -33.87
CA SER A 48 -5.98 19.97 -34.94
C SER A 48 -6.56 19.47 -36.27
N ILE A 49 -7.24 20.36 -36.97
CA ILE A 49 -7.76 20.12 -38.32
C ILE A 49 -7.17 21.19 -39.21
N GLU A 50 -6.31 20.77 -40.13
CA GLU A 50 -5.58 21.64 -41.05
C GLU A 50 -5.96 21.29 -42.48
N ASN A 51 -6.24 22.29 -43.30
CA ASN A 51 -6.65 22.12 -44.68
C ASN A 51 -5.67 22.77 -45.66
N THR A 52 -5.15 21.96 -46.56
CA THR A 52 -4.39 22.39 -47.73
C THR A 52 -5.13 21.98 -48.99
N ALA A 53 -4.72 22.50 -50.15
CA ALA A 53 -5.29 22.07 -51.43
C ALA A 53 -5.05 20.55 -51.67
N GLN A 54 -3.90 20.03 -51.24
CA GLN A 54 -3.46 18.64 -51.44
C GLN A 54 -3.98 17.67 -50.36
N ALA A 55 -4.23 18.13 -49.14
CA ALA A 55 -4.63 17.24 -48.05
C ALA A 55 -5.54 17.90 -47.00
N LEU A 56 -6.43 17.09 -46.43
CA LEU A 56 -7.10 17.37 -45.17
C LEU A 56 -6.34 16.62 -44.06
N ILE A 57 -5.63 17.37 -43.24
CA ILE A 57 -4.77 16.82 -42.18
C ILE A 57 -5.54 16.89 -40.86
N ILE A 58 -5.71 15.74 -40.21
CA ILE A 58 -6.37 15.63 -38.91
C ILE A 58 -5.34 15.08 -37.93
N LYS A 59 -4.94 15.89 -36.94
CA LYS A 59 -4.03 15.47 -35.88
C LYS A 59 -4.76 15.31 -34.57
N ARG A 60 -4.38 14.29 -33.80
CA ARG A 60 -5.00 14.02 -32.50
C ARG A 60 -4.01 13.53 -31.44
N PRO A 61 -4.38 13.58 -30.14
CA PRO A 61 -3.55 13.07 -29.06
C PRO A 61 -3.58 11.54 -28.92
N PHE A 62 -4.47 10.81 -29.63
CA PHE A 62 -4.88 9.46 -29.19
C PHE A 62 -4.50 8.28 -30.11
N LEU A 63 -3.22 8.13 -30.46
CA LEU A 63 -2.74 6.93 -31.15
C LEU A 63 -1.95 6.06 -30.17
N PRO A 64 -2.32 4.78 -29.96
CA PRO A 64 -1.42 3.84 -29.31
C PRO A 64 -0.29 3.53 -30.30
N ASN A 65 0.95 3.64 -29.81
CA ASN A 65 2.21 3.23 -30.44
C ASN A 65 3.00 4.35 -31.18
N HIS A 66 4.13 4.71 -30.57
CA HIS A 66 5.12 5.73 -30.99
C HIS A 66 5.90 5.44 -32.30
N ARG A 67 5.34 4.70 -33.25
CA ARG A 67 5.89 4.72 -34.61
C ARG A 67 5.17 5.82 -35.36
N ASN A 68 5.89 6.75 -36.00
CA ASN A 68 5.36 7.77 -36.91
C ASN A 68 4.44 7.14 -37.99
N THR A 69 3.23 6.81 -37.59
CA THR A 69 2.21 6.17 -38.41
C THR A 69 1.28 7.31 -38.79
N TYR A 70 1.48 7.79 -40.00
CA TYR A 70 0.48 8.61 -40.67
C TYR A 70 -0.34 7.68 -41.56
N CYS A 71 -1.65 7.77 -41.48
CA CYS A 71 -2.53 7.01 -42.36
C CYS A 71 -3.06 7.95 -43.44
N LYS A 72 -2.90 7.55 -44.70
CA LYS A 72 -3.32 8.34 -45.86
C LYS A 72 -4.49 7.64 -46.54
N TYR A 73 -5.61 8.35 -46.65
CA TYR A 73 -6.81 7.89 -47.34
C TYR A 73 -7.05 8.76 -48.57
N ASN A 74 -7.29 8.16 -49.72
CA ASN A 74 -7.59 8.92 -50.93
C ASN A 74 -9.03 9.43 -50.89
N LEU A 75 -9.25 10.71 -51.21
CA LEU A 75 -10.57 11.31 -51.31
C LEU A 75 -11.21 11.03 -52.69
N PRO A 76 -12.52 11.31 -52.86
CA PRO A 76 -13.19 11.17 -54.15
C PRO A 76 -12.46 11.96 -55.26
N LEU A 77 -12.33 11.34 -56.44
CA LEU A 77 -11.72 11.97 -57.63
C LEU A 77 -12.50 13.20 -58.16
N PRO A 78 -13.85 13.25 -58.14
CA PRO A 78 -14.56 14.41 -58.68
C PRO A 78 -14.27 15.67 -57.88
N LEU A 79 -13.81 16.73 -58.56
CA LEU A 79 -13.53 18.04 -57.96
C LEU A 79 -14.83 18.77 -57.62
N GLY A 80 -14.81 19.58 -56.56
CA GLY A 80 -15.97 20.35 -56.14
C GLY A 80 -16.04 20.59 -54.64
N ARG A 81 -17.19 21.10 -54.19
CA ARG A 81 -17.46 21.35 -52.76
C ARG A 81 -17.99 20.09 -52.09
N TYR A 82 -17.30 19.65 -51.05
CA TYR A 82 -17.72 18.55 -50.21
C TYR A 82 -17.97 19.02 -48.79
N ARG A 83 -19.14 18.65 -48.26
CA ARG A 83 -19.39 18.72 -46.82
C ARG A 83 -18.72 17.53 -46.15
N PHE A 84 -18.00 17.79 -45.08
CA PHE A 84 -17.41 16.75 -44.26
C PHE A 84 -17.70 16.97 -42.78
N CYS A 85 -17.72 15.86 -42.04
CA CYS A 85 -17.88 15.85 -40.60
C CYS A 85 -16.94 14.83 -39.97
N VAL A 86 -16.18 15.26 -38.98
CA VAL A 86 -15.34 14.46 -38.11
C VAL A 86 -16.11 14.18 -36.83
N TYR A 87 -16.30 12.90 -36.50
CA TYR A 87 -16.98 12.43 -35.30
C TYR A 87 -16.00 11.66 -34.43
N TRP A 88 -15.98 12.00 -33.15
CA TRP A 88 -15.21 11.27 -32.14
C TRP A 88 -16.14 10.66 -31.10
N PHE A 89 -15.91 9.38 -30.84
CA PHE A 89 -16.60 8.61 -29.83
C PHE A 89 -15.57 8.17 -28.79
N LYS A 90 -15.60 8.76 -27.59
CA LYS A 90 -14.71 8.48 -26.47
C LYS A 90 -14.82 7.01 -26.00
N PRO A 91 -16.02 6.42 -25.78
CA PRO A 91 -16.13 5.04 -25.27
C PRO A 91 -15.48 4.01 -26.19
N ASN A 92 -15.57 4.25 -27.51
CA ASN A 92 -15.04 3.34 -28.52
C ASN A 92 -13.74 3.84 -29.13
N MET A 93 -13.12 4.90 -28.59
CA MET A 93 -11.92 5.61 -29.08
C MET A 93 -11.87 5.80 -30.61
N THR A 94 -13.04 5.86 -31.26
CA THR A 94 -13.19 5.75 -32.70
C THR A 94 -13.32 7.14 -33.30
N LEU A 95 -12.56 7.38 -34.35
CA LEU A 95 -12.67 8.59 -35.16
C LEU A 95 -13.26 8.21 -36.52
N LYS A 96 -14.43 8.78 -36.81
CA LYS A 96 -15.14 8.57 -38.08
C LYS A 96 -15.11 9.88 -38.85
N LEU A 97 -14.58 9.86 -40.05
CA LEU A 97 -14.69 10.97 -40.99
C LEU A 97 -15.75 10.62 -42.04
N VAL A 98 -16.73 11.50 -42.19
CA VAL A 98 -17.71 11.44 -43.29
C VAL A 98 -17.35 12.55 -44.25
N TYR A 99 -17.04 12.22 -45.50
CA TYR A 99 -16.66 13.18 -46.54
C TYR A 99 -17.54 12.97 -47.77
N GLY A 100 -18.49 13.88 -48.01
CA GLY A 100 -19.52 13.70 -49.02
C GLY A 100 -20.34 12.43 -48.76
N LYS A 101 -20.22 11.42 -49.65
CA LYS A 101 -20.87 10.11 -49.53
C LYS A 101 -19.95 9.01 -49.00
N GLN A 102 -18.68 9.31 -48.73
CA GLN A 102 -17.70 8.34 -48.24
C GLN A 102 -17.56 8.41 -46.72
N HIS A 103 -17.31 7.26 -46.11
CA HIS A 103 -17.10 7.11 -44.68
C HIS A 103 -15.73 6.46 -44.45
N PHE A 104 -14.90 7.08 -43.62
CA PHE A 104 -13.57 6.59 -43.26
C PHE A 104 -13.53 6.32 -41.76
N LEU A 105 -13.13 5.10 -41.38
CA LEU A 105 -12.89 4.73 -39.98
C LEU A 105 -11.40 4.82 -39.70
N LEU A 106 -10.96 5.97 -39.18
CA LEU A 106 -9.55 6.31 -38.99
C LEU A 106 -8.85 5.51 -37.86
N ARG A 107 -9.55 4.52 -37.25
CA ARG A 107 -9.03 3.61 -36.22
C ARG A 107 -8.89 2.15 -36.69
N LYS A 108 -9.72 1.69 -37.62
CA LYS A 108 -9.99 0.23 -37.78
C LYS A 108 -9.43 -0.40 -39.06
N ASP A 109 -8.98 0.41 -40.02
CA ASP A 109 -8.46 -0.13 -41.27
C ASP A 109 -6.98 -0.50 -41.15
N LEU A 110 -6.70 -1.81 -41.28
CA LEU A 110 -5.36 -2.41 -41.39
C LEU A 110 -4.55 -1.95 -42.63
N SER A 111 -4.97 -0.88 -43.32
CA SER A 111 -4.29 -0.34 -44.50
C SER A 111 -3.41 0.87 -44.21
N CYS A 112 -2.91 1.04 -42.98
CA CYS A 112 -1.84 2.01 -42.73
C CYS A 112 -0.54 1.41 -43.30
N ASN A 113 -0.22 1.80 -44.54
CA ASN A 113 1.02 1.39 -45.19
C ASN A 113 2.22 1.94 -44.39
N ASN A 114 3.07 1.03 -43.90
CA ASN A 114 4.38 1.35 -43.34
C ASN A 114 5.33 1.80 -44.47
N ILE A 115 5.12 3.00 -45.02
CA ILE A 115 6.09 3.59 -45.94
C ILE A 115 6.90 4.63 -45.18
N ARG A 116 8.05 4.16 -44.70
CA ARG A 116 9.17 5.00 -44.25
C ARG A 116 9.84 5.60 -45.49
N SER A 117 9.32 6.70 -46.00
CA SER A 117 10.16 7.70 -46.65
C SER A 117 10.06 8.98 -45.82
N LYS A 118 11.20 9.39 -45.26
CA LYS A 118 11.47 10.82 -45.05
C LYS A 118 11.52 11.42 -46.45
N GLU A 119 10.37 11.61 -47.08
CA GLU A 119 10.25 12.69 -48.05
C GLU A 119 9.96 13.91 -47.21
N ASN A 120 10.96 14.78 -47.08
CA ASN A 120 10.74 16.18 -46.75
C ASN A 120 9.92 16.82 -47.89
N GLN A 121 8.71 16.33 -48.15
CA GLN A 121 7.71 17.14 -48.80
C GLN A 121 7.30 18.17 -47.74
N LYS A 122 8.05 19.27 -47.71
CA LYS A 122 7.43 20.57 -47.46
C LYS A 122 6.28 20.64 -48.46
N THR A 123 5.09 20.19 -48.05
CA THR A 123 3.86 20.58 -48.72
C THR A 123 3.92 22.10 -48.70
N GLU A 124 4.07 22.74 -49.86
CA GLU A 124 3.89 24.19 -49.94
C GLU A 124 2.55 24.47 -49.27
N LYS A 125 2.57 25.22 -48.15
CA LYS A 125 1.39 25.52 -47.34
C LYS A 125 0.51 26.51 -48.12
N ASN A 126 -0.04 26.08 -49.25
CA ASN A 126 -1.21 26.70 -49.87
C ASN A 126 -2.43 26.28 -49.04
N ASN A 127 -2.52 26.93 -47.89
CA ASN A 127 -3.58 26.78 -46.91
C ASN A 127 -4.88 27.26 -47.56
N SER A 128 -5.89 26.38 -47.60
CA SER A 128 -7.21 26.72 -48.11
C SER A 128 -8.22 26.75 -46.97
N SER A 129 -9.06 27.77 -46.92
CA SER A 129 -10.03 27.89 -45.83
C SER A 129 -11.10 26.80 -45.92
N ILE A 130 -11.51 26.28 -44.77
CA ILE A 130 -12.73 25.48 -44.63
C ILE A 130 -13.88 26.45 -44.39
N PHE A 131 -15.00 26.25 -45.09
CA PHE A 131 -16.19 27.10 -45.03
C PHE A 131 -17.29 26.47 -44.17
N ASN A 132 -18.29 27.27 -43.75
CA ASN A 132 -19.47 26.79 -43.02
C ASN A 132 -19.13 25.89 -41.82
N VAL A 133 -18.12 26.30 -41.04
CA VAL A 133 -17.57 25.48 -39.97
C VAL A 133 -18.46 25.53 -38.74
N SER A 134 -18.71 24.37 -38.16
CA SER A 134 -19.44 24.22 -36.91
C SER A 134 -18.83 23.09 -36.08
N TYR A 135 -18.83 23.24 -34.76
CA TYR A 135 -18.37 22.18 -33.87
C TYR A 135 -19.27 22.04 -32.64
N ILE A 136 -19.25 20.83 -32.08
CA ILE A 136 -19.91 20.45 -30.84
C ILE A 136 -18.91 19.66 -30.01
N MET A 137 -18.83 20.00 -28.73
CA MET A 137 -18.18 19.19 -27.71
C MET A 137 -19.29 18.69 -26.76
N LYS A 138 -19.14 17.50 -26.19
CA LYS A 138 -20.12 16.95 -25.26
C LYS A 138 -20.48 17.96 -24.16
N GLY A 139 -21.78 18.21 -23.99
CA GLY A 139 -22.31 19.19 -23.03
C GLY A 139 -22.36 20.64 -23.53
N THR A 140 -21.89 20.93 -24.75
CA THR A 140 -21.98 22.27 -25.36
C THR A 140 -23.00 22.32 -26.50
N LYS A 141 -23.46 23.54 -26.83
CA LYS A 141 -24.35 23.80 -27.97
C LYS A 141 -23.53 23.89 -29.26
N ASN A 142 -24.18 23.65 -30.40
CA ASN A 142 -23.58 23.79 -31.72
C ASN A 142 -23.06 25.21 -31.94
N THR A 143 -21.74 25.33 -32.14
CA THR A 143 -21.05 26.62 -32.27
C THR A 143 -20.51 26.75 -33.68
N SER A 144 -20.94 27.79 -34.40
CA SER A 144 -20.38 28.15 -35.71
C SER A 144 -19.06 28.88 -35.55
N LEU A 145 -18.08 28.56 -36.40
CA LEU A 145 -16.76 29.20 -36.44
C LEU A 145 -16.52 29.93 -37.76
N GLU A 146 -15.65 30.91 -37.74
CA GLU A 146 -15.21 31.62 -38.95
C GLU A 146 -14.41 30.72 -39.89
N SER A 147 -14.43 31.04 -41.18
CA SER A 147 -13.73 30.24 -42.20
C SER A 147 -12.22 30.42 -42.10
N ARG A 148 -11.51 29.36 -41.75
CA ARG A 148 -10.05 29.34 -41.55
C ARG A 148 -9.43 28.08 -42.14
N PRO A 149 -8.14 28.08 -42.48
CA PRO A 149 -7.46 26.88 -42.95
C PRO A 149 -7.12 25.90 -41.83
N ASP A 150 -7.09 26.36 -40.59
CA ASP A 150 -6.65 25.62 -39.42
C ASP A 150 -7.56 25.85 -38.20
N PHE A 151 -7.84 24.77 -37.47
CA PHE A 151 -8.63 24.79 -36.25
C PHE A 151 -7.94 23.95 -35.17
N PHE A 152 -7.95 24.48 -33.94
CA PHE A 152 -7.37 23.84 -32.77
C PHE A 152 -8.40 23.76 -31.66
N PHE A 153 -8.63 22.56 -31.14
CA PHE A 153 -9.53 22.33 -30.02
C PHE A 153 -8.72 21.78 -28.85
N PRO A 154 -8.66 22.51 -27.71
CA PRO A 154 -7.94 22.02 -26.55
C PRO A 154 -8.62 20.77 -26.00
N ALA A 155 -7.86 19.69 -25.80
CA ALA A 155 -8.36 18.59 -24.99
C ALA A 155 -8.31 19.03 -23.53
N THR A 156 -9.45 19.04 -22.84
CA THR A 156 -9.48 19.24 -21.38
C THR A 156 -8.66 18.14 -20.70
N PRO A 157 -7.75 18.43 -19.76
CA PRO A 157 -6.87 17.45 -19.12
C PRO A 157 -7.63 16.26 -18.49
N GLU A 158 -8.83 16.51 -17.95
CA GLU A 158 -9.69 15.49 -17.34
C GLU A 158 -10.19 14.43 -18.33
N ASN A 159 -10.12 14.70 -19.64
CA ASN A 159 -10.59 13.83 -20.70
C ASN A 159 -9.47 13.20 -21.53
N MET A 160 -8.20 13.42 -21.19
CA MET A 160 -7.11 12.70 -21.84
C MET A 160 -7.02 11.27 -21.26
N PRO A 161 -6.93 10.25 -22.14
CA PRO A 161 -6.60 8.90 -21.73
C PRO A 161 -5.17 8.90 -21.20
N VAL A 162 -4.95 8.16 -20.12
CA VAL A 162 -3.61 7.90 -19.61
C VAL A 162 -3.06 6.72 -20.41
N TRP A 163 -1.85 6.87 -20.97
CA TRP A 163 -1.23 5.83 -21.78
C TRP A 163 -0.35 4.91 -20.94
N GLU A 164 -0.15 3.70 -21.43
CA GLU A 164 0.70 2.69 -20.79
C GLU A 164 2.12 3.20 -20.50
N GLU A 165 2.68 4.01 -21.39
CA GLU A 165 4.05 4.56 -21.27
C GLU A 165 4.16 5.62 -20.17
N ASP A 166 3.11 6.44 -19.96
CA ASP A 166 3.06 7.41 -18.87
C ASP A 166 3.02 6.68 -17.52
N VAL A 167 2.28 5.58 -17.45
CA VAL A 167 2.22 4.70 -16.26
C VAL A 167 3.58 4.06 -15.98
N GLU A 168 4.23 3.48 -16.99
CA GLU A 168 5.58 2.90 -16.86
C GLU A 168 6.61 3.91 -16.36
N LYS A 169 6.56 5.14 -16.86
CA LYS A 169 7.45 6.22 -16.44
C LYS A 169 7.23 6.61 -14.97
N GLU A 170 5.98 6.74 -14.54
CA GLU A 170 5.67 7.07 -13.14
C GLU A 170 5.99 5.95 -12.17
N LEU A 171 5.76 4.71 -12.59
CA LEU A 171 6.14 3.53 -11.84
C LEU A 171 7.66 3.47 -11.64
N SER A 172 8.43 3.76 -12.69
CA SER A 172 9.90 3.88 -12.62
C SER A 172 10.36 4.99 -11.65
N ASP A 173 9.63 6.11 -11.58
CA ASP A 173 9.91 7.20 -10.64
C ASP A 173 9.61 6.80 -9.19
N LEU A 174 8.56 6.01 -8.95
CA LEU A 174 8.22 5.43 -7.64
C LEU A 174 9.27 4.40 -7.20
N ASP A 175 9.69 3.50 -8.10
CA ASP A 175 10.75 2.53 -7.84
C ASP A 175 12.06 3.21 -7.43
N ARG A 176 12.43 4.30 -8.10
CA ARG A 176 13.62 5.08 -7.74
C ARG A 176 13.50 5.72 -6.36
N LEU A 177 12.30 6.10 -5.91
CA LEU A 177 12.09 6.62 -4.57
C LEU A 177 12.26 5.53 -3.51
N MET A 178 11.77 4.32 -3.78
CA MET A 178 11.91 3.17 -2.87
C MET A 178 13.35 2.64 -2.80
N GLY A 179 14.12 2.73 -3.90
CA GLY A 179 15.52 2.30 -3.98
C GLY A 179 16.54 3.27 -3.38
N ARG A 180 16.14 4.46 -2.90
CA ARG A 180 17.04 5.38 -2.19
C ARG A 180 17.32 4.84 -0.78
N SER A 181 18.60 4.80 -0.40
CA SER A 181 19.11 4.19 0.84
C SER A 181 18.32 4.56 2.13
N PRO A 182 18.12 3.61 3.07
CA PRO A 182 17.38 3.81 4.32
C PRO A 182 17.85 5.02 5.15
N ALA A 183 19.14 5.36 5.09
CA ALA A 183 19.71 6.48 5.84
C ALA A 183 19.20 7.87 5.38
N ALA A 184 18.66 7.97 4.16
CA ALA A 184 18.03 9.20 3.64
C ALA A 184 16.48 9.15 3.68
N ALA A 185 15.89 7.98 3.94
CA ALA A 185 14.44 7.76 3.95
C ALA A 185 13.80 8.02 5.33
N ALA A 186 14.59 8.13 6.39
CA ALA A 186 14.14 8.33 7.79
C ALA A 186 13.50 9.69 8.10
N GLY A 187 13.11 10.47 7.08
CA GLY A 187 12.39 11.72 7.27
C GLY A 187 10.91 11.58 6.95
N ALA A 188 10.03 11.96 7.90
CA ALA A 188 8.60 12.18 7.68
C ALA A 188 8.23 12.88 6.33
N PRO A 189 8.99 13.87 5.80
CA PRO A 189 8.69 14.45 4.49
C PRO A 189 8.80 13.48 3.30
N VAL A 190 9.67 12.47 3.37
CA VAL A 190 9.88 11.49 2.28
C VAL A 190 8.69 10.54 2.19
N HIS A 191 8.24 9.98 3.32
CA HIS A 191 7.04 9.14 3.39
C HIS A 191 5.80 9.87 2.87
N ARG A 192 5.63 11.14 3.24
CA ARG A 192 4.52 11.98 2.73
C ARG A 192 4.59 12.17 1.22
N THR A 193 5.79 12.42 0.69
CA THR A 193 5.99 12.62 -0.76
C THR A 193 5.67 11.33 -1.53
N PHE A 194 6.15 10.18 -1.02
CA PHE A 194 5.85 8.88 -1.61
C PHE A 194 4.35 8.60 -1.61
N ARG A 195 3.67 8.78 -0.48
CA ARG A 195 2.22 8.59 -0.35
C ARG A 195 1.43 9.43 -1.35
N ASN A 196 1.74 10.73 -1.45
CA ASN A 196 1.06 11.62 -2.39
C ASN A 196 1.25 11.15 -3.85
N LYS A 197 2.47 10.72 -4.20
CA LYS A 197 2.75 10.17 -5.53
C LYS A 197 2.06 8.84 -5.78
N LEU A 198 1.97 7.97 -4.78
CA LEU A 198 1.28 6.69 -4.87
C LEU A 198 -0.22 6.89 -5.13
N GLN A 199 -0.86 7.80 -4.40
CA GLN A 199 -2.27 8.16 -4.63
C GLN A 199 -2.50 8.82 -6.01
N GLU A 200 -1.56 9.65 -6.48
CA GLU A 200 -1.63 10.22 -7.82
C GLU A 200 -1.49 9.14 -8.90
N PHE A 201 -0.61 8.17 -8.67
CA PHE A 201 -0.40 7.03 -9.55
C PHE A 201 -1.63 6.11 -9.60
N GLU A 202 -2.27 5.80 -8.47
CA GLU A 202 -3.55 5.07 -8.43
C GLU A 202 -4.62 5.75 -9.28
N LYS A 203 -4.74 7.09 -9.21
CA LYS A 203 -5.69 7.86 -10.02
C LYS A 203 -5.38 7.80 -11.52
N LYS A 204 -4.12 7.67 -11.90
CA LYS A 204 -3.69 7.53 -13.30
C LYS A 204 -3.94 6.11 -13.80
N LEU A 205 -3.61 5.10 -13.01
CA LEU A 205 -3.94 3.69 -13.29
C LEU A 205 -5.44 3.47 -13.48
N ALA A 206 -6.29 4.13 -12.68
CA ALA A 206 -7.73 4.07 -12.84
C ALA A 206 -8.20 4.49 -14.25
N LYS A 207 -7.50 5.45 -14.87
CA LYS A 207 -7.83 6.04 -16.17
C LYS A 207 -7.02 5.47 -17.34
N VAL A 208 -6.16 4.49 -17.11
CA VAL A 208 -5.29 3.94 -18.16
C VAL A 208 -6.10 3.18 -19.21
N GLU A 209 -5.75 3.42 -20.47
CA GLU A 209 -6.32 2.71 -21.61
C GLU A 209 -5.36 1.64 -22.14
N PHE A 210 -5.83 0.39 -22.14
CA PHE A 210 -5.12 -0.77 -22.67
C PHE A 210 -6.08 -1.69 -23.42
N GLU A 211 -5.53 -2.59 -24.23
CA GLU A 211 -6.30 -3.64 -24.92
C GLU A 211 -6.31 -4.94 -24.09
N GLY A 212 -7.46 -5.58 -23.98
CA GLY A 212 -7.65 -6.83 -23.20
C GLY A 212 -8.37 -6.64 -21.85
N GLN A 213 -8.48 -7.73 -21.10
CA GLN A 213 -9.15 -7.76 -19.78
C GLN A 213 -8.23 -7.31 -18.64
N ASN A 214 -6.92 -7.56 -18.75
CA ASN A 214 -5.94 -7.14 -17.75
C ASN A 214 -4.64 -6.64 -18.37
N ARG A 215 -3.94 -5.78 -17.62
CA ARG A 215 -2.63 -5.28 -18.01
C ARG A 215 -1.77 -5.12 -16.76
N THR A 216 -0.54 -5.62 -16.82
CA THR A 216 0.46 -5.47 -15.76
C THR A 216 1.58 -4.55 -16.24
N PHE A 217 1.98 -3.61 -15.39
CA PHE A 217 3.03 -2.62 -15.60
C PHE A 217 4.17 -2.87 -14.61
N GLY A 218 5.40 -2.48 -14.99
CA GLY A 218 6.58 -2.55 -14.13
C GLY A 218 7.49 -3.73 -14.39
N GLN A 219 8.77 -3.60 -14.00
CA GLN A 219 9.82 -4.59 -14.26
C GLN A 219 10.76 -4.83 -13.06
N ALA A 220 10.57 -4.15 -11.92
CA ALA A 220 11.57 -4.13 -10.84
C ALA A 220 10.95 -4.32 -9.44
N ALA A 221 10.90 -3.27 -8.61
CA ALA A 221 10.50 -3.37 -7.21
C ALA A 221 8.98 -3.28 -7.03
N MET A 222 8.27 -2.73 -8.01
CA MET A 222 6.82 -2.60 -7.99
C MET A 222 6.19 -3.07 -9.30
N HIS A 223 5.13 -3.84 -9.20
CA HIS A 223 4.26 -4.17 -10.33
C HIS A 223 2.85 -3.65 -10.05
N ALA A 224 2.20 -3.10 -11.07
CA ALA A 224 0.81 -2.66 -10.97
C ALA A 224 -0.03 -3.37 -12.03
N THR A 225 -1.08 -4.07 -11.62
CA THR A 225 -2.01 -4.75 -12.51
C THR A 225 -3.38 -4.07 -12.46
N VAL A 226 -3.91 -3.74 -13.64
CA VAL A 226 -5.27 -3.22 -13.80
C VAL A 226 -6.13 -4.31 -14.42
N LEU A 227 -7.25 -4.63 -13.75
CA LEU A 227 -8.25 -5.59 -14.21
C LEU A 227 -9.53 -4.84 -14.60
N ARG A 228 -10.05 -5.10 -15.81
CA ARG A 228 -11.34 -4.59 -16.30
C ARG A 228 -12.42 -5.65 -16.15
N ILE A 229 -13.55 -5.24 -15.59
CA ILE A 229 -14.68 -6.12 -15.33
C ILE A 229 -15.87 -5.62 -16.15
N GLU A 230 -16.23 -6.39 -17.16
CA GLU A 230 -17.29 -6.04 -18.09
C GLU A 230 -18.69 -6.19 -17.44
N PRO A 231 -19.59 -5.20 -17.58
CA PRO A 231 -20.94 -5.27 -17.04
C PRO A 231 -21.80 -6.20 -17.90
N GLY A 232 -21.96 -7.46 -17.47
CA GLY A 232 -22.81 -8.44 -18.16
C GLY A 232 -22.58 -9.90 -17.77
N HIS A 233 -21.42 -10.22 -17.21
CA HIS A 233 -21.15 -11.53 -16.64
C HIS A 233 -21.78 -11.63 -15.24
N ALA A 234 -22.32 -12.80 -14.89
CA ALA A 234 -22.77 -13.04 -13.53
C ALA A 234 -21.61 -12.76 -12.56
N PRO A 235 -21.87 -12.13 -11.38
CA PRO A 235 -20.83 -11.91 -10.39
C PRO A 235 -20.17 -13.25 -10.05
N GLN A 236 -18.91 -13.41 -10.45
CA GLN A 236 -18.11 -14.61 -10.19
C GLN A 236 -16.88 -14.20 -9.41
N ASP A 237 -16.44 -15.09 -8.51
CA ASP A 237 -15.22 -14.87 -7.76
C ASP A 237 -14.03 -14.80 -8.72
N MET A 238 -13.15 -13.83 -8.51
CA MET A 238 -11.98 -13.60 -9.35
C MET A 238 -10.71 -13.90 -8.58
N ALA A 239 -9.91 -14.82 -9.11
CA ALA A 239 -8.59 -15.13 -8.57
C ALA A 239 -7.50 -14.47 -9.41
N PHE A 240 -6.57 -13.80 -8.74
CA PHE A 240 -5.33 -13.31 -9.32
C PHE A 240 -4.16 -14.11 -8.75
N ALA A 241 -3.17 -14.42 -9.58
CA ALA A 241 -1.94 -15.08 -9.17
C ALA A 241 -0.74 -14.26 -9.64
N SER A 242 0.21 -14.01 -8.74
CA SER A 242 1.47 -13.36 -9.08
C SER A 242 2.38 -14.31 -9.85
N GLN A 243 3.36 -13.75 -10.56
CA GLN A 243 4.47 -14.57 -11.06
C GLN A 243 5.27 -15.15 -9.89
N ARG A 244 5.85 -16.32 -10.12
CA ARG A 244 6.69 -17.00 -9.13
C ARG A 244 8.11 -16.46 -9.21
N GLU A 245 8.63 -15.97 -8.08
CA GLU A 245 9.98 -15.45 -7.94
C GLU A 245 10.85 -16.49 -7.24
N GLU A 246 11.92 -16.96 -7.90
CA GLU A 246 12.84 -17.93 -7.31
C GLU A 246 13.84 -17.25 -6.37
N GLY A 247 14.11 -17.88 -5.22
CA GLY A 247 15.15 -17.43 -4.28
C GLY A 247 14.72 -16.36 -3.26
N LYS A 248 13.44 -15.94 -3.25
CA LYS A 248 12.90 -15.02 -2.23
C LYS A 248 12.27 -15.76 -1.05
N GLU A 249 12.03 -15.07 0.07
CA GLU A 249 11.32 -15.63 1.24
C GLU A 249 9.85 -15.94 0.90
N VAL A 250 9.20 -15.04 0.14
CA VAL A 250 7.87 -15.22 -0.46
C VAL A 250 8.06 -15.45 -1.95
N HIS A 251 7.60 -16.60 -2.45
CA HIS A 251 7.78 -16.99 -3.86
C HIS A 251 6.65 -16.51 -4.76
N SER A 252 5.43 -16.41 -4.22
CA SER A 252 4.26 -15.96 -4.98
C SER A 252 3.12 -15.61 -4.04
N PHE A 253 2.13 -14.87 -4.53
CA PHE A 253 0.88 -14.65 -3.82
C PHE A 253 -0.32 -14.83 -4.75
N THR A 254 -1.47 -15.09 -4.16
CA THR A 254 -2.76 -15.13 -4.86
C THR A 254 -3.77 -14.24 -4.13
N VAL A 255 -4.71 -13.67 -4.87
CA VAL A 255 -5.76 -12.80 -4.35
C VAL A 255 -7.10 -13.30 -4.90
N ASP A 256 -7.98 -13.74 -4.03
CA ASP A 256 -9.34 -14.13 -4.36
C ASP A 256 -10.31 -13.02 -3.95
N LEU A 257 -10.93 -12.42 -4.96
CA LEU A 257 -11.90 -11.33 -4.86
C LEU A 257 -13.33 -11.92 -4.92
N PRO A 258 -14.13 -11.78 -3.86
CA PRO A 258 -15.48 -12.30 -3.85
C PRO A 258 -16.39 -11.54 -4.81
N SER A 259 -17.31 -12.26 -5.45
CA SER A 259 -18.32 -11.74 -6.35
C SER A 259 -19.21 -10.63 -5.75
N SER A 260 -19.37 -10.62 -4.42
CA SER A 260 -20.07 -9.57 -3.67
C SER A 260 -19.50 -8.16 -3.89
N LEU A 261 -18.22 -8.06 -4.27
CA LEU A 261 -17.56 -6.78 -4.61
C LEU A 261 -18.13 -6.13 -5.87
N PHE A 262 -18.66 -6.94 -6.78
CA PHE A 262 -19.14 -6.50 -8.10
C PHE A 262 -20.67 -6.52 -8.19
N MET A 263 -21.35 -6.80 -7.07
CA MET A 263 -22.80 -6.73 -6.97
C MET A 263 -23.24 -5.26 -6.93
N LYS A 264 -24.18 -4.89 -7.81
CA LYS A 264 -24.75 -3.54 -7.85
C LYS A 264 -25.47 -3.21 -6.53
N VAL A 265 -25.12 -2.09 -5.91
CA VAL A 265 -26.03 -1.38 -5.00
C VAL A 265 -27.17 -0.82 -5.85
N LYS A 266 -28.41 -1.12 -5.46
CA LYS A 266 -29.62 -1.14 -6.29
C LYS A 266 -30.13 0.19 -6.89
N ASP A 267 -29.36 1.28 -6.87
CA ASP A 267 -29.89 2.65 -7.10
C ASP A 267 -29.19 3.51 -8.17
N LYS A 268 -28.32 2.98 -9.03
CA LYS A 268 -27.80 3.75 -10.19
C LYS A 268 -27.82 2.96 -11.49
N GLU A 269 -28.59 3.46 -12.44
CA GLU A 269 -28.94 2.85 -13.74
C GLU A 269 -27.85 3.01 -14.81
N ASP A 270 -26.59 3.15 -14.41
CA ASP A 270 -25.46 3.19 -15.34
C ASP A 270 -24.72 1.84 -15.35
N MET A 271 -24.44 1.32 -16.54
CA MET A 271 -23.54 0.17 -16.73
C MET A 271 -22.10 0.61 -16.47
N VAL A 272 -21.71 0.73 -15.20
CA VAL A 272 -20.36 1.14 -14.81
C VAL A 272 -19.41 -0.05 -14.96
N GLU A 273 -18.37 0.12 -15.77
CA GLU A 273 -17.21 -0.80 -15.84
C GLU A 273 -16.48 -0.74 -14.49
N HIS A 274 -16.40 -1.87 -13.77
CA HIS A 274 -15.61 -1.94 -12.56
C HIS A 274 -14.14 -2.19 -12.91
N ARG A 275 -13.23 -1.48 -12.25
CA ARG A 275 -11.78 -1.64 -12.42
C ARG A 275 -11.15 -1.95 -11.07
N VAL A 276 -10.40 -3.05 -11.01
CA VAL A 276 -9.63 -3.42 -9.82
C VAL A 276 -8.16 -3.12 -10.08
N LEU A 277 -7.53 -2.45 -9.12
CA LEU A 277 -6.11 -2.16 -9.10
C LEU A 277 -5.45 -3.10 -8.10
N LEU A 278 -4.44 -3.83 -8.58
CA LEU A 278 -3.59 -4.70 -7.77
C LEU A 278 -2.17 -4.14 -7.82
N MET A 279 -1.58 -3.87 -6.66
CA MET A 279 -0.20 -3.43 -6.54
C MET A 279 0.61 -4.48 -5.82
N ASP A 280 1.69 -4.91 -6.45
CA ASP A 280 2.69 -5.80 -5.88
C ASP A 280 3.95 -4.98 -5.59
N ILE A 281 4.28 -4.79 -4.31
CA ILE A 281 5.43 -4.01 -3.87
C ILE A 281 6.41 -4.95 -3.15
N ASN A 282 7.63 -5.06 -3.69
CA ASN A 282 8.73 -5.88 -3.21
C ASN A 282 9.68 -5.09 -2.27
N SER A 283 9.15 -4.17 -1.47
CA SER A 283 9.92 -3.38 -0.50
C SER A 283 9.04 -2.80 0.61
N GLN A 284 9.44 -3.00 1.87
CA GLN A 284 8.79 -2.40 3.04
C GLN A 284 9.35 -1.01 3.42
N THR A 285 10.30 -0.45 2.67
CA THR A 285 11.00 0.80 3.07
C THR A 285 10.06 1.99 3.28
N MET A 286 8.96 2.06 2.54
CA MET A 286 7.96 3.12 2.65
C MET A 286 6.82 2.80 3.62
N PHE A 287 6.79 1.57 4.16
CA PHE A 287 5.77 1.02 5.05
C PHE A 287 6.39 0.59 6.39
N GLN A 288 6.96 1.55 7.11
CA GLN A 288 7.62 1.33 8.41
C GLN A 288 6.81 1.98 9.53
N ASP A 289 6.39 1.18 10.51
CA ASP A 289 5.78 1.62 11.76
C ASP A 289 6.86 2.04 12.79
N GLU A 290 6.45 2.63 13.91
CA GLU A 290 7.38 3.08 14.97
C GLU A 290 8.24 1.94 15.54
N ASN A 291 7.72 0.71 15.53
CA ASN A 291 8.41 -0.46 16.04
C ASN A 291 9.35 -1.11 15.01
N SER A 292 9.41 -0.60 13.77
CA SER A 292 10.18 -1.19 12.66
C SER A 292 9.87 -2.68 12.48
N SER A 293 8.58 -3.01 12.48
CA SER A 293 8.07 -4.37 12.36
C SER A 293 8.51 -5.01 11.04
N ARG A 294 8.96 -6.27 11.11
CA ARG A 294 9.48 -6.99 9.94
C ARG A 294 8.35 -7.62 9.13
N VAL A 295 8.19 -7.20 7.88
CA VAL A 295 7.30 -7.81 6.89
C VAL A 295 7.95 -9.07 6.29
N LEU A 296 7.15 -10.11 6.08
CA LEU A 296 7.57 -11.36 5.45
C LEU A 296 7.98 -11.12 3.99
N GLY A 297 9.26 -11.34 3.68
CA GLY A 297 9.84 -11.13 2.35
C GLY A 297 9.72 -9.69 1.83
N ASP A 298 9.55 -8.70 2.71
CA ASP A 298 9.33 -7.28 2.38
C ASP A 298 8.18 -7.05 1.38
N LYS A 299 7.22 -7.98 1.33
CA LYS A 299 6.12 -8.04 0.35
C LYS A 299 4.89 -7.29 0.86
N VAL A 300 4.44 -6.29 0.12
CA VAL A 300 3.21 -5.53 0.38
C VAL A 300 2.30 -5.62 -0.83
N VAL A 301 1.05 -6.03 -0.62
CA VAL A 301 0.05 -6.21 -1.69
C VAL A 301 -1.08 -5.22 -1.51
N GLY A 302 -1.17 -4.23 -2.40
CA GLY A 302 -2.26 -3.26 -2.46
C GLY A 302 -3.42 -3.76 -3.31
N ILE A 303 -4.64 -3.61 -2.83
CA ILE A 303 -5.86 -3.90 -3.58
C ILE A 303 -6.80 -2.71 -3.43
N SER A 304 -7.28 -2.17 -4.54
CA SER A 304 -8.30 -1.13 -4.53
C SER A 304 -9.28 -1.27 -5.68
N LEU A 305 -10.52 -0.83 -5.46
CA LEU A 305 -11.57 -0.76 -6.47
C LEU A 305 -11.74 0.69 -6.89
N VAL A 306 -11.69 0.97 -8.19
CA VAL A 306 -11.74 2.35 -8.70
C VAL A 306 -13.03 3.05 -8.24
N ASP A 307 -12.88 4.31 -7.82
CA ASP A 307 -13.94 5.21 -7.36
C ASP A 307 -14.76 4.71 -6.15
N THR A 308 -14.27 3.72 -5.40
CA THR A 308 -14.99 3.15 -4.24
C THR A 308 -14.04 2.78 -3.10
N VAL A 309 -14.43 3.14 -1.87
CA VAL A 309 -13.76 2.64 -0.66
C VAL A 309 -14.56 1.44 -0.17
N VAL A 310 -13.91 0.28 -0.11
CA VAL A 310 -14.56 -0.98 0.24
C VAL A 310 -14.18 -1.38 1.67
N ALA A 311 -15.18 -1.47 2.54
CA ALA A 311 -15.05 -1.92 3.92
C ALA A 311 -16.28 -2.70 4.37
N ASN A 312 -16.14 -3.52 5.43
CA ASN A 312 -17.19 -4.35 6.02
C ASN A 312 -17.84 -5.34 5.03
N LEU A 313 -17.02 -6.00 4.20
CA LEU A 313 -17.47 -7.08 3.34
C LEU A 313 -18.01 -8.26 4.17
N SER A 314 -19.15 -8.81 3.73
CA SER A 314 -19.72 -10.03 4.32
C SER A 314 -18.89 -11.26 3.93
N ASP A 315 -18.51 -11.35 2.66
CA ASP A 315 -17.56 -12.33 2.15
C ASP A 315 -16.16 -11.71 2.09
N PRO A 316 -15.17 -12.23 2.83
CA PRO A 316 -13.84 -11.62 2.91
C PRO A 316 -13.02 -11.86 1.64
N VAL A 317 -12.17 -10.90 1.30
CA VAL A 317 -11.10 -11.07 0.31
C VAL A 317 -10.03 -11.97 0.91
N VAL A 318 -9.54 -12.94 0.13
CA VAL A 318 -8.53 -13.90 0.59
C VAL A 318 -7.22 -13.66 -0.14
N LEU A 319 -6.17 -13.28 0.60
CA LEU A 319 -4.81 -13.19 0.08
C LEU A 319 -4.00 -14.38 0.59
N THR A 320 -3.47 -15.20 -0.30
CA THR A 320 -2.61 -16.33 0.09
C THR A 320 -1.17 -16.05 -0.31
N PHE A 321 -0.28 -15.98 0.69
CA PHE A 321 1.16 -15.80 0.50
C PHE A 321 1.86 -17.16 0.57
N PHE A 322 2.57 -17.53 -0.49
CA PHE A 322 3.36 -18.76 -0.55
C PHE A 322 4.81 -18.47 -0.20
N HIS A 323 5.31 -19.08 0.87
CA HIS A 323 6.61 -18.76 1.45
C HIS A 323 7.40 -20.01 1.84
N ASN A 324 8.69 -19.83 2.10
CA ASN A 324 9.52 -20.86 2.71
C ASN A 324 9.00 -21.25 4.10
N GLN A 325 9.43 -22.40 4.61
CA GLN A 325 9.06 -22.81 5.95
C GLN A 325 9.51 -21.77 6.98
N LEU A 326 8.55 -21.22 7.74
CA LEU A 326 8.83 -20.21 8.73
C LEU A 326 9.58 -20.81 9.94
N PRO A 327 10.48 -20.04 10.58
CA PRO A 327 11.08 -20.44 11.84
C PRO A 327 10.02 -20.69 12.92
N ARG A 328 10.22 -21.70 13.78
CA ARG A 328 9.25 -22.06 14.85
C ARG A 328 9.00 -20.93 15.86
N ASN A 329 9.95 -20.03 16.02
CA ASN A 329 9.85 -18.87 16.91
C ASN A 329 9.14 -17.65 16.27
N VAL A 330 8.57 -17.80 15.08
CA VAL A 330 7.91 -16.73 14.34
C VAL A 330 6.49 -17.14 13.98
N THR A 331 5.55 -16.30 14.39
CA THR A 331 4.15 -16.40 13.98
C THR A 331 3.87 -15.39 12.88
N PRO A 332 3.34 -15.81 11.72
CA PRO A 332 2.83 -14.87 10.73
C PRO A 332 1.54 -14.20 11.24
N LEU A 333 1.42 -12.89 11.02
CA LEU A 333 0.23 -12.09 11.33
C LEU A 333 -0.15 -11.25 10.12
N CYS A 334 -1.36 -11.46 9.59
CA CYS A 334 -1.93 -10.64 8.52
C CYS A 334 -2.33 -9.27 9.05
N VAL A 335 -1.83 -8.23 8.39
CA VAL A 335 -2.09 -6.84 8.73
C VAL A 335 -2.36 -6.03 7.47
N PHE A 336 -2.91 -4.84 7.66
CA PHE A 336 -3.01 -3.81 6.65
C PHE A 336 -2.34 -2.53 7.12
N TRP A 337 -1.90 -1.72 6.17
CA TRP A 337 -1.31 -0.42 6.44
C TRP A 337 -2.41 0.60 6.76
N GLN A 338 -2.45 1.04 8.01
CA GLN A 338 -3.32 2.12 8.45
C GLN A 338 -2.55 3.44 8.42
N GLU A 339 -3.09 4.41 7.69
CA GLU A 339 -2.52 5.74 7.62
C GLU A 339 -3.10 6.66 8.69
N ASP A 340 -2.25 7.26 9.54
CA ASP A 340 -2.67 8.36 10.40
C ASP A 340 -2.45 9.71 9.68
N ALA A 341 -3.54 10.49 9.57
CA ALA A 341 -3.54 11.79 8.91
C ALA A 341 -2.87 12.91 9.75
N THR A 342 -2.67 12.68 11.04
CA THR A 342 -2.23 13.69 12.02
C THR A 342 -0.73 13.65 12.29
N THR A 343 -0.14 12.46 12.40
CA THR A 343 1.27 12.26 12.78
C THR A 343 2.19 12.05 11.56
N ASN A 344 1.63 11.87 10.36
CA ASN A 344 2.36 11.50 9.13
C ASN A 344 3.15 10.17 9.23
N VAL A 345 2.94 9.40 10.30
CA VAL A 345 3.47 8.05 10.50
C VAL A 345 2.31 7.09 10.24
N GLY A 346 2.54 6.00 9.52
CA GLY A 346 1.54 4.93 9.37
C GLY A 346 1.84 3.79 10.34
N ASN A 347 0.85 2.96 10.60
CA ASN A 347 0.99 1.82 11.49
C ASN A 347 0.34 0.57 10.88
N TRP A 348 0.87 -0.60 11.21
CA TRP A 348 0.26 -1.87 10.85
C TRP A 348 -0.90 -2.19 11.79
N ASN A 349 -2.07 -2.51 11.23
CA ASN A 349 -3.23 -2.92 12.00
C ASN A 349 -3.79 -4.25 11.47
N SER A 350 -4.35 -5.09 12.35
CA SER A 350 -4.97 -6.37 12.00
C SER A 350 -6.50 -6.30 11.98
N TYR A 351 -7.10 -5.14 12.23
CA TYR A 351 -8.56 -4.98 12.27
C TYR A 351 -9.23 -5.43 10.96
N GLY A 352 -10.26 -6.27 11.09
CA GLY A 352 -11.00 -6.82 9.95
C GLY A 352 -10.25 -7.88 9.15
N CYS A 353 -9.04 -8.29 9.57
CA CYS A 353 -8.23 -9.32 8.94
C CYS A 353 -8.03 -10.53 9.87
N THR A 354 -8.26 -11.74 9.37
CA THR A 354 -8.00 -12.99 10.08
C THR A 354 -6.85 -13.75 9.43
N THR A 355 -5.92 -14.24 10.24
CA THR A 355 -4.75 -14.99 9.77
C THR A 355 -4.99 -16.49 9.88
N VAL A 356 -4.85 -17.20 8.76
CA VAL A 356 -4.84 -18.67 8.72
C VAL A 356 -3.41 -19.11 8.41
N LYS A 357 -2.75 -19.70 9.42
CA LYS A 357 -1.35 -20.10 9.34
C LYS A 357 -1.22 -21.48 8.70
N GLY A 358 -0.25 -21.65 7.81
CA GLY A 358 0.18 -22.93 7.27
C GLY A 358 1.70 -23.01 7.16
N ASP A 359 2.24 -24.21 6.97
CA ASP A 359 3.70 -24.43 7.03
C ASP A 359 4.47 -23.68 5.93
N LYS A 360 3.90 -23.62 4.72
CA LYS A 360 4.48 -22.99 3.51
C LYS A 360 3.53 -22.01 2.83
N ARG A 361 2.43 -21.67 3.52
CA ARG A 361 1.43 -20.71 3.05
C ARG A 361 0.80 -20.00 4.24
N THR A 362 0.46 -18.73 4.07
CA THR A 362 -0.34 -17.96 5.03
C THR A 362 -1.51 -17.34 4.28
N ASP A 363 -2.74 -17.60 4.74
CA ASP A 363 -3.94 -17.05 4.14
C ASP A 363 -4.49 -15.90 5.01
N CYS A 364 -4.65 -14.72 4.42
CA CYS A 364 -5.18 -13.52 5.03
C CYS A 364 -6.60 -13.28 4.55
N ARG A 365 -7.58 -13.35 5.45
CA ARG A 365 -9.00 -13.10 5.16
C ARG A 365 -9.40 -11.73 5.67
N CYS A 366 -9.58 -10.76 4.78
CA CYS A 366 -9.83 -9.37 5.15
C CYS A 366 -11.18 -8.88 4.61
N ASN A 367 -11.88 -8.04 5.39
CA ASN A 367 -13.20 -7.52 5.04
C ASN A 367 -13.18 -6.12 4.39
N HIS A 368 -12.01 -5.65 3.96
CA HIS A 368 -11.80 -4.36 3.30
C HIS A 368 -10.73 -4.48 2.22
N LEU A 369 -10.54 -3.43 1.43
CA LEU A 369 -9.50 -3.35 0.39
C LEU A 369 -8.53 -2.21 0.71
N THR A 370 -7.26 -2.54 0.96
CA THR A 370 -6.19 -1.60 1.33
C THR A 370 -4.81 -2.18 0.92
N TYR A 371 -3.74 -1.83 1.63
CA TYR A 371 -2.40 -2.38 1.47
C TYR A 371 -2.14 -3.44 2.55
N PHE A 372 -2.00 -4.68 2.15
CA PHE A 372 -1.84 -5.84 3.03
C PHE A 372 -0.40 -6.32 3.10
N ALA A 373 -0.02 -6.87 4.24
CA ALA A 373 1.26 -7.52 4.47
C ALA A 373 1.12 -8.64 5.52
N VAL A 374 2.12 -9.51 5.58
CA VAL A 374 2.25 -10.50 6.66
C VAL A 374 3.43 -10.07 7.53
N LEU A 375 3.18 -9.73 8.79
CA LEU A 375 4.25 -9.47 9.76
C LEU A 375 4.79 -10.76 10.35
N MET A 376 6.09 -10.78 10.57
CA MET A 376 6.78 -11.82 11.33
C MET A 376 6.85 -11.42 12.79
N VAL A 377 5.86 -11.86 13.57
CA VAL A 377 5.82 -11.60 15.00
C VAL A 377 6.64 -12.66 15.71
N SER A 378 7.60 -12.24 16.52
CA SER A 378 8.37 -13.17 17.36
C SER A 378 7.43 -13.80 18.38
N SER A 379 7.16 -15.09 18.22
CA SER A 379 6.38 -15.90 19.17
C SER A 379 7.26 -17.05 19.64
N PRO A 380 7.88 -16.97 20.81
CA PRO A 380 8.55 -18.15 21.36
C PRO A 380 7.47 -19.22 21.57
N GLU A 381 7.59 -20.33 20.87
CA GLU A 381 6.68 -21.48 20.98
C GLU A 381 6.96 -22.20 22.31
N ILE A 382 6.62 -21.55 23.44
CA ILE A 382 6.69 -22.17 24.76
C ILE A 382 5.47 -23.08 24.87
N THR A 383 5.70 -24.37 24.66
CA THR A 383 4.71 -25.41 24.92
C THR A 383 4.25 -25.30 26.37
N TYR A 384 2.96 -25.50 26.65
CA TYR A 384 2.38 -25.46 28.01
C TYR A 384 3.22 -26.20 29.07
N ILE A 385 3.77 -27.36 28.67
CA ILE A 385 4.64 -28.18 29.52
C ILE A 385 5.88 -27.40 29.97
N HIS A 386 6.54 -26.67 29.06
CA HIS A 386 7.74 -25.90 29.37
C HIS A 386 7.42 -24.69 30.27
N ARG A 387 6.26 -24.06 30.10
CA ARG A 387 5.78 -23.00 31.00
C ARG A 387 5.60 -23.51 32.43
N ALA A 388 4.93 -24.66 32.59
CA ALA A 388 4.68 -25.22 33.91
C ALA A 388 6.01 -25.51 34.65
N TYR A 389 6.98 -26.13 33.97
CA TYR A 389 8.29 -26.38 34.57
C TYR A 389 9.05 -25.10 34.89
N LEU A 390 9.07 -24.12 33.98
CA LEU A 390 9.81 -22.87 34.20
C LEU A 390 9.20 -22.08 35.38
N SER A 391 7.88 -22.01 35.46
CA SER A 391 7.16 -21.38 36.57
C SER A 391 7.44 -22.06 37.91
N ILE A 392 7.38 -23.40 37.97
CA ILE A 392 7.69 -24.17 39.18
C ILE A 392 9.13 -23.95 39.63
N ILE A 393 10.10 -24.05 38.70
CA ILE A 393 11.53 -23.86 39.01
C ILE A 393 11.77 -22.44 39.54
N THR A 394 11.16 -21.44 38.91
CA THR A 394 11.38 -20.04 39.28
C THR A 394 10.71 -19.72 40.62
N TYR A 395 9.47 -20.18 40.85
CA TYR A 395 8.76 -19.96 42.10
C TYR A 395 9.48 -20.59 43.29
N ILE A 396 9.91 -21.86 43.17
CA ILE A 396 10.67 -22.55 44.22
C ILE A 396 12.04 -21.89 44.42
N GLY A 397 12.72 -21.54 43.32
CA GLY A 397 14.02 -20.88 43.35
C GLY A 397 13.99 -19.53 44.07
N CYS A 398 13.05 -18.65 43.69
CA CYS A 398 12.86 -17.34 44.32
C CYS A 398 12.46 -17.47 45.78
N LEU A 399 11.62 -18.44 46.15
CA LEU A 399 11.23 -18.65 47.55
C LEU A 399 12.43 -19.05 48.42
N ILE A 400 13.23 -20.01 47.95
CA ILE A 400 14.44 -20.45 48.67
C ILE A 400 15.44 -19.30 48.76
N SER A 401 15.66 -18.56 47.66
CA SER A 401 16.57 -17.42 47.61
C SER A 401 16.14 -16.29 48.56
N ALA A 402 14.85 -15.94 48.58
CA ALA A 402 14.32 -14.91 49.46
C ALA A 402 14.47 -15.27 50.95
N LEU A 403 14.16 -16.53 51.32
CA LEU A 403 14.33 -17.02 52.68
C LEU A 403 15.80 -17.03 53.11
N ALA A 404 16.69 -17.54 52.24
CA ALA A 404 18.12 -17.54 52.50
C ALA A 404 18.68 -16.12 52.65
N SER A 405 18.21 -15.17 51.82
CA SER A 405 18.60 -13.77 51.89
C SER A 405 18.17 -13.12 53.22
N ILE A 406 16.92 -13.32 53.67
CA ILE A 406 16.48 -12.81 54.98
C ILE A 406 17.31 -13.41 56.11
N CYS A 407 17.49 -14.74 56.11
CA CYS A 407 18.24 -15.43 57.17
C CYS A 407 19.69 -14.94 57.24
N THR A 408 20.35 -14.74 56.09
CA THR A 408 21.73 -14.24 56.02
C THR A 408 21.82 -12.78 56.43
N ILE A 409 20.87 -11.92 56.03
CA ILE A 409 20.79 -10.52 56.50
C ILE A 409 20.69 -10.49 58.02
N PHE A 410 19.80 -11.27 58.63
CA PHE A 410 19.65 -11.34 60.09
C PHE A 410 20.96 -11.80 60.75
N PHE A 411 21.57 -12.88 60.25
CA PHE A 411 22.85 -13.39 60.76
C PHE A 411 23.98 -12.34 60.69
N LEU A 412 24.12 -11.65 59.54
CA LEU A 412 25.13 -10.61 59.36
C LEU A 412 24.86 -9.38 60.22
N TYR A 413 23.59 -9.04 60.46
CA TYR A 413 23.19 -7.96 61.36
C TYR A 413 23.69 -8.21 62.81
N PHE A 414 23.44 -9.40 63.37
CA PHE A 414 23.95 -9.73 64.71
C PHE A 414 25.47 -9.79 64.75
N ARG A 415 26.10 -10.32 63.71
CA ARG A 415 27.56 -10.44 63.64
C ARG A 415 28.25 -9.08 63.49
N SER A 416 27.66 -8.15 62.74
CA SER A 416 28.16 -6.78 62.58
C SER A 416 28.22 -6.05 63.93
N LYS A 417 27.27 -6.34 64.83
CA LYS A 417 27.29 -5.81 66.21
C LYS A 417 28.48 -6.31 67.05
N GLN A 418 29.11 -7.43 66.67
CA GLN A 418 30.15 -8.09 67.47
C GLN A 418 31.59 -7.90 66.92
N ARG A 419 31.78 -7.44 65.67
CA ARG A 419 33.11 -7.38 65.02
C ARG A 419 33.40 -6.04 64.35
N ASP A 420 34.69 -5.71 64.27
CA ASP A 420 35.23 -4.48 63.65
C ASP A 420 35.20 -4.44 62.10
N GLN A 421 34.83 -5.53 61.41
CA GLN A 421 34.69 -5.58 59.93
C GLN A 421 33.32 -5.06 59.43
N ILE A 422 32.94 -3.88 59.90
CA ILE A 422 31.60 -3.30 59.76
C ILE A 422 31.26 -3.01 58.28
N THR A 423 32.18 -2.41 57.50
CA THR A 423 31.88 -1.94 56.13
C THR A 423 31.58 -3.05 55.13
N SER A 424 32.37 -4.14 55.11
CA SER A 424 32.17 -5.24 54.14
C SER A 424 30.86 -6.00 54.42
N MET A 425 30.53 -6.19 55.70
CA MET A 425 29.27 -6.82 56.10
C MET A 425 28.06 -5.98 55.65
N HIS A 426 28.12 -4.65 55.78
CA HIS A 426 27.04 -3.78 55.30
C HIS A 426 26.89 -3.78 53.78
N ILE A 427 27.97 -3.89 53.00
CA ILE A 427 27.88 -3.99 51.53
C ILE A 427 27.17 -5.29 51.15
N HIS A 428 27.57 -6.42 51.75
CA HIS A 428 26.94 -7.71 51.48
C HIS A 428 25.46 -7.73 51.93
N MET A 429 25.12 -7.10 53.06
CA MET A 429 23.72 -6.92 53.49
C MET A 429 22.89 -6.11 52.49
N ASN A 430 23.45 -5.06 51.86
CA ASN A 430 22.75 -4.28 50.85
C ASN A 430 22.52 -5.08 49.56
N LEU A 431 23.49 -5.91 49.14
CA LEU A 431 23.29 -6.84 48.02
C LEU A 431 22.17 -7.84 48.32
N LEU A 432 22.21 -8.48 49.49
CA LEU A 432 21.17 -9.42 49.91
C LEU A 432 19.79 -8.76 50.00
N CYS A 433 19.73 -7.48 50.41
CA CYS A 433 18.51 -6.69 50.38
C CYS A 433 18.00 -6.45 48.95
N ALA A 434 18.89 -6.14 48.00
CA ALA A 434 18.51 -5.98 46.59
C ALA A 434 18.04 -7.29 45.95
N ILE A 435 18.68 -8.42 46.26
CA ILE A 435 18.26 -9.77 45.83
C ILE A 435 16.88 -10.10 46.42
N PHE A 436 16.68 -9.87 47.71
CA PHE A 436 15.39 -10.08 48.36
C PHE A 436 14.26 -9.25 47.74
N LEU A 437 14.51 -7.97 47.46
CA LEU A 437 13.55 -7.11 46.76
C LEU A 437 13.25 -7.62 45.35
N LEU A 438 14.25 -8.10 44.61
CA LEU A 438 14.06 -8.68 43.28
C LEU A 438 13.19 -9.94 43.34
N ASP A 439 13.49 -10.86 44.26
CA ASP A 439 12.73 -12.11 44.43
C ASP A 439 11.27 -11.85 44.82
N ILE A 440 11.02 -10.94 45.76
CA ILE A 440 9.64 -10.59 46.17
C ILE A 440 8.88 -9.90 45.04
N ASN A 441 9.51 -8.93 44.35
CA ASN A 441 8.85 -8.27 43.22
C ASN A 441 8.56 -9.26 42.08
N PHE A 442 9.45 -10.23 41.84
CA PHE A 442 9.23 -11.29 40.86
C PHE A 442 8.06 -12.20 41.26
N LEU A 443 7.98 -12.64 42.52
CA LEU A 443 6.90 -13.51 43.02
C LEU A 443 5.52 -12.85 42.95
N ILE A 444 5.43 -11.54 43.15
CA ILE A 444 4.16 -10.80 43.12
C ILE A 444 3.85 -10.30 41.68
N SER A 445 4.83 -10.33 40.75
CA SER A 445 4.67 -9.78 39.40
C SER A 445 3.49 -10.38 38.62
N GLU A 446 3.29 -11.70 38.71
CA GLU A 446 2.15 -12.41 38.09
C GLU A 446 0.81 -11.90 38.65
N HIS A 447 0.73 -11.69 39.96
CA HIS A 447 -0.47 -11.17 40.59
C HIS A 447 -0.74 -9.71 40.21
N LEU A 448 0.30 -8.87 40.15
CA LEU A 448 0.19 -7.46 39.73
C LEU A 448 -0.18 -7.32 38.25
N ALA A 449 0.30 -8.23 37.40
CA ALA A 449 -0.06 -8.28 35.99
C ALA A 449 -1.52 -8.72 35.78
N SER A 450 -2.03 -9.63 36.61
CA SER A 450 -3.43 -10.08 36.59
C SER A 450 -4.43 -9.10 37.19
N SER A 451 -3.95 -8.03 37.83
CA SER A 451 -4.80 -7.02 38.47
C SER A 451 -5.55 -6.19 37.43
N SER A 452 -6.82 -5.86 37.71
CA SER A 452 -7.66 -5.03 36.82
C SER A 452 -7.19 -3.57 36.70
N SER A 453 -6.20 -3.16 37.51
CA SER A 453 -5.64 -1.80 37.54
C SER A 453 -4.36 -1.74 36.71
N GLU A 454 -4.42 -1.07 35.55
CA GLU A 454 -3.26 -0.83 34.69
C GLU A 454 -2.14 -0.09 35.43
N ALA A 455 -2.48 0.84 36.32
CA ALA A 455 -1.52 1.54 37.16
C ALA A 455 -0.72 0.59 38.07
N THR A 456 -1.36 -0.46 38.57
CA THR A 456 -0.74 -1.46 39.45
C THR A 456 0.23 -2.36 38.69
N CYS A 457 -0.14 -2.80 37.48
CA CYS A 457 0.76 -3.56 36.60
C CYS A 457 2.01 -2.75 36.23
N ARG A 458 1.83 -1.46 35.91
CA ARG A 458 2.94 -0.57 35.57
C ARG A 458 3.87 -0.29 36.75
N ALA A 459 3.29 -0.05 37.93
CA ALA A 459 4.07 0.10 39.15
C ALA A 459 4.89 -1.17 39.44
N GLY A 460 4.28 -2.36 39.29
CA GLY A 460 4.97 -3.65 39.45
C GLY A 460 6.17 -3.80 38.51
N GLY A 461 5.99 -3.50 37.22
CA GLY A 461 7.08 -3.52 36.24
C GLY A 461 8.21 -2.54 36.58
N LEU A 462 7.86 -1.34 37.08
CA LEU A 462 8.83 -0.34 37.52
C LEU A 462 9.65 -0.84 38.73
N PHE A 463 9.01 -1.41 39.74
CA PHE A 463 9.69 -1.95 40.92
C PHE A 463 10.58 -3.16 40.59
N LEU A 464 10.14 -4.02 39.68
CA LEU A 464 10.94 -5.15 39.22
C LEU A 464 12.19 -4.69 38.47
N HIS A 465 12.05 -3.72 37.57
CA HIS A 465 13.18 -3.13 36.83
C HIS A 465 14.18 -2.45 37.79
N PHE A 466 13.68 -1.66 38.75
CA PHE A 466 14.51 -1.04 39.77
C PHE A 466 15.30 -2.08 40.59
N SER A 467 14.61 -3.13 41.09
CA SER A 467 15.24 -4.15 41.93
C SER A 467 16.33 -4.93 41.18
N LEU A 468 16.09 -5.25 39.90
CA LEU A 468 17.08 -5.91 39.04
C LEU A 468 18.33 -5.05 38.87
N LEU A 469 18.16 -3.76 38.54
CA LEU A 469 19.28 -2.85 38.32
C LEU A 469 20.05 -2.57 39.62
N SER A 470 19.34 -2.49 40.76
CA SER A 470 19.95 -2.42 42.09
C SER A 470 20.77 -3.67 42.41
N CYS A 471 20.27 -4.86 42.10
CA CYS A 471 21.02 -6.11 42.31
C CYS A 471 22.32 -6.12 41.49
N LEU A 472 22.27 -5.75 40.21
CA LEU A 472 23.45 -5.68 39.35
C LEU A 472 24.46 -4.64 39.85
N THR A 473 23.98 -3.48 40.30
CA THR A 473 24.85 -2.41 40.80
C THR A 473 25.53 -2.83 42.11
N TRP A 474 24.79 -3.43 43.04
CA TRP A 474 25.36 -3.94 44.30
C TRP A 474 26.31 -5.11 44.10
N MET A 475 26.06 -5.99 43.11
CA MET A 475 26.98 -7.06 42.74
C MET A 475 28.30 -6.47 42.21
N GLY A 476 28.22 -5.41 41.38
CA GLY A 476 29.41 -4.68 40.93
C GLY A 476 30.17 -4.00 42.09
N ILE A 477 29.44 -3.38 43.03
CA ILE A 477 30.03 -2.75 44.22
C ILE A 477 30.73 -3.78 45.11
N GLU A 478 30.13 -4.95 45.30
CA GLU A 478 30.76 -6.04 46.05
C GLU A 478 32.01 -6.55 45.33
N GLY A 479 31.97 -6.73 44.01
CA GLY A 479 33.14 -7.08 43.20
C GLY A 479 34.27 -6.06 43.34
N TYR A 480 33.95 -4.77 43.33
CA TYR A 480 34.92 -3.70 43.59
C TYR A 480 35.47 -3.74 45.02
N ASN A 481 34.63 -4.03 46.01
CA ASN A 481 35.07 -4.20 47.39
C ASN A 481 36.02 -5.40 47.54
N LEU A 482 35.75 -6.52 46.87
CA LEU A 482 36.66 -7.68 46.83
C LEU A 482 38.00 -7.32 46.17
N TYR A 483 37.97 -6.60 45.04
CA TYR A 483 39.18 -6.09 44.38
C TYR A 483 40.05 -5.28 45.34
N ARG A 484 39.44 -4.32 46.07
CA ARG A 484 40.15 -3.50 47.05
C ARG A 484 40.72 -4.31 48.20
N LEU A 485 39.96 -5.28 48.74
CA LEU A 485 40.42 -6.13 49.84
C LEU A 485 41.62 -7.02 49.46
N VAL A 486 41.71 -7.45 48.20
CA VAL A 486 42.78 -8.35 47.73
C VAL A 486 44.01 -7.58 47.22
N ILE A 487 43.80 -6.48 46.48
CA ILE A 487 44.88 -5.81 45.74
C ILE A 487 45.34 -4.52 46.43
N GLU A 488 44.45 -3.76 47.07
CA GLU A 488 44.77 -2.49 47.72
C GLU A 488 44.95 -2.66 49.24
N VAL A 489 46.03 -3.34 49.65
CA VAL A 489 46.30 -3.66 51.08
C VAL A 489 46.78 -2.44 51.89
N PHE A 490 47.24 -1.36 51.24
CA PHE A 490 47.76 -0.15 51.91
C PHE A 490 46.72 0.98 51.97
N ASN A 491 45.98 0.98 53.09
CA ASN A 491 45.30 2.10 53.75
C ASN A 491 44.85 3.32 52.90
N ALA A 492 43.62 3.28 52.38
CA ALA A 492 42.88 4.45 51.95
C ALA A 492 41.61 4.62 52.79
N TYR A 493 41.75 5.13 54.03
CA TYR A 493 40.62 5.47 54.89
C TYR A 493 39.81 6.62 54.25
N HIS A 494 38.73 6.28 53.56
CA HIS A 494 37.81 7.24 52.98
C HIS A 494 36.65 7.50 53.94
N ASN A 495 36.58 8.71 54.49
CA ASN A 495 35.42 9.15 55.26
C ASN A 495 34.12 8.98 54.44
N HIS A 496 33.09 8.40 55.08
CA HIS A 496 31.77 8.14 54.48
C HIS A 496 31.78 7.22 53.24
N PHE A 497 32.75 6.30 53.13
CA PHE A 497 32.85 5.37 52.00
C PHE A 497 31.57 4.55 51.77
N LEU A 498 30.96 4.00 52.83
CA LEU A 498 29.70 3.24 52.74
C LEU A 498 28.55 4.10 52.20
N LEU A 499 28.45 5.36 52.64
CA LEU A 499 27.40 6.28 52.20
C LEU A 499 27.53 6.60 50.71
N LYS A 500 28.76 6.81 50.22
CA LYS A 500 29.03 7.00 48.79
C LYS A 500 28.63 5.77 47.97
N LEU A 501 28.95 4.57 48.45
CA LEU A 501 28.54 3.32 47.79
C LEU A 501 27.02 3.13 47.82
N CYS A 502 26.34 3.47 48.91
CA CYS A 502 24.87 3.42 48.97
C CYS A 502 24.22 4.41 48.00
N LEU A 503 24.77 5.63 47.87
CA LEU A 503 24.29 6.62 46.90
C LEU A 503 24.43 6.10 45.47
N VAL A 504 25.53 5.43 45.14
CA VAL A 504 25.73 4.84 43.81
C VAL A 504 24.82 3.61 43.63
N GLY A 505 24.82 2.70 44.59
CA GLY A 505 24.13 1.40 44.55
C GLY A 505 22.62 1.50 44.45
N TRP A 506 22.01 2.50 45.10
CA TRP A 506 20.57 2.74 45.02
C TRP A 506 20.20 3.91 44.11
N GLY A 507 21.04 4.95 44.05
CA GLY A 507 20.75 6.16 43.29
C GLY A 507 20.89 6.01 41.78
N VAL A 508 21.88 5.26 41.28
CA VAL A 508 22.03 5.01 39.84
C VAL A 508 20.82 4.23 39.29
N PRO A 509 20.39 3.11 39.90
CA PRO A 509 19.17 2.42 39.48
C PRO A 509 17.92 3.30 39.51
N PHE A 510 17.74 4.08 40.58
CA PHE A 510 16.61 4.99 40.72
C PHE A 510 16.58 6.05 39.62
N PHE A 511 17.72 6.67 39.31
CA PHE A 511 17.83 7.66 38.26
C PHE A 511 17.52 7.07 36.87
N CYS A 512 18.03 5.88 36.56
CA CYS A 512 17.76 5.22 35.28
C CYS A 512 16.27 4.92 35.10
N VAL A 513 15.63 4.31 36.10
CA VAL A 513 14.22 3.92 36.02
C VAL A 513 13.30 5.14 35.93
N THR A 514 13.58 6.18 36.72
CA THR A 514 12.81 7.44 36.68
C THR A 514 12.93 8.13 35.32
N LEU A 515 14.13 8.20 34.74
CA LEU A 515 14.34 8.77 33.41
C LEU A 515 13.53 8.02 32.35
N ILE A 516 13.55 6.67 32.35
CA ILE A 516 12.79 5.85 31.41
C ILE A 516 11.28 6.07 31.58
N PHE A 517 10.81 6.15 32.83
CA PHE A 517 9.40 6.41 33.14
C PHE A 517 8.93 7.79 32.64
N PHE A 518 9.76 8.83 32.82
CA PHE A 518 9.45 10.18 32.33
C PHE A 518 9.55 10.30 30.81
N ALA A 519 10.47 9.58 30.17
CA ALA A 519 10.64 9.62 28.72
C ALA A 519 9.44 9.00 28.00
N ASN A 520 9.01 7.81 28.42
CA ASN A 520 7.77 7.23 27.94
C ASN A 520 7.18 6.23 28.95
N TRP A 521 6.12 6.66 29.62
CA TRP A 521 5.34 5.88 30.58
C TRP A 521 4.69 4.63 29.98
N THR A 522 4.52 4.54 28.65
CA THR A 522 3.97 3.35 27.97
C THR A 522 4.96 2.21 27.85
N ASN A 523 6.24 2.41 28.18
CA ASN A 523 7.24 1.35 28.19
C ASN A 523 6.98 0.28 29.28
N TYR A 524 6.24 0.65 30.32
CA TYR A 524 5.80 -0.29 31.36
C TYR A 524 4.34 -0.64 31.10
N GLY A 525 4.01 -1.93 31.12
CA GLY A 525 2.68 -2.41 30.84
C GLY A 525 2.59 -3.94 30.87
N PRO A 526 1.41 -4.51 30.63
CA PRO A 526 1.24 -5.95 30.55
C PRO A 526 2.06 -6.51 29.38
N PHE A 527 2.92 -7.48 29.67
CA PHE A 527 3.65 -8.22 28.65
C PHE A 527 3.08 -9.62 28.55
N SER A 528 2.34 -9.89 27.48
CA SER A 528 1.73 -11.20 27.27
C SER A 528 2.66 -12.10 26.47
N ILE A 529 2.86 -13.32 26.97
CA ILE A 529 3.60 -14.37 26.27
C ILE A 529 2.56 -15.35 25.74
N PRO A 530 2.35 -15.47 24.42
CA PRO A 530 1.36 -16.40 23.87
C PRO A 530 1.80 -17.84 24.17
N VAL A 531 0.96 -18.59 24.91
CA VAL A 531 1.20 -20.00 25.22
C VAL A 531 0.27 -20.85 24.36
N TYR A 532 0.84 -21.83 23.65
CA TYR A 532 0.06 -22.77 22.84
C TYR A 532 -0.22 -24.05 23.64
N GLU A 533 -1.50 -24.34 23.84
CA GLU A 533 -1.98 -25.58 24.44
C GLU A 533 -2.25 -26.61 23.33
N SER A 534 -1.65 -27.79 23.43
CA SER A 534 -2.01 -28.95 22.60
C SER A 534 -2.77 -29.93 23.49
N ILE A 535 -4.08 -29.77 23.57
CA ILE A 535 -4.98 -30.80 24.10
C ILE A 535 -5.85 -31.26 22.93
N GLY A 536 -5.61 -32.49 22.46
CA GLY A 536 -6.52 -33.18 21.54
C GLY A 536 -6.68 -32.57 20.14
N GLY A 537 -5.65 -31.92 19.59
CA GLY A 537 -5.68 -31.42 18.20
C GLY A 537 -6.48 -30.14 17.97
N LYS A 538 -6.85 -29.41 19.03
CA LYS A 538 -7.33 -28.03 18.95
C LYS A 538 -6.38 -27.11 19.72
N SER A 539 -5.81 -26.13 19.03
CA SER A 539 -5.04 -25.04 19.63
C SER A 539 -5.99 -23.97 20.15
N THR A 540 -6.02 -23.77 21.46
CA THR A 540 -6.69 -22.63 22.10
C THR A 540 -5.65 -21.60 22.53
N ASN A 541 -5.91 -20.33 22.19
CA ASN A 541 -5.08 -19.21 22.62
C ASN A 541 -5.32 -18.98 24.12
N ALA A 542 -4.35 -19.32 24.96
CA ALA A 542 -4.32 -18.87 26.34
C ALA A 542 -3.30 -17.72 26.44
N THR A 543 -3.81 -16.51 26.66
CA THR A 543 -3.00 -15.32 26.97
C THR A 543 -2.81 -15.23 28.48
N MET A 544 -1.57 -15.11 28.94
CA MET A 544 -1.25 -14.61 30.28
C MET A 544 -0.80 -13.17 30.19
#